data_AF-A0A0A9CVM9-F1
#
_entry.id   AF-A0A0A9CVM9-F1
#
_cell.length_a   1.000
_cell.length_b   1.000
_cell.length_c   1.000
_cell.angle_alpha   90.00
_cell.angle_beta   90.00
_cell.angle_gamma   90.00
#
_symmetry.space_group_name_H-M   'P 1'
#
loop_
_entity.id
_entity.type
_entity.pdbx_description
1 polymer ?
#
loop_
_entity_poly.entity_id
_entity_poly.type
_entity_poly.pdbx_seq_one_letter_code
_entity_poly.pdbx_strand_id
1 'polypeptide(L)' 'MHQRLDIPSDVDPQWTSIIQRCWESDPQQRPSFQELLERLRELQRHYAIQQRNVRSNIEE' A
#
# COMPACT_ATOMS: atom_id res chain seq x y z
N MET A 1 24.09 7.79 -6.23
CA MET A 1 23.30 6.77 -5.48
C MET A 1 21.92 7.35 -5.21
N HIS A 2 20.86 6.72 -5.71
CA HIS A 2 19.51 6.99 -5.19
C HIS A 2 19.34 6.14 -3.93
N GLN A 3 19.91 6.59 -2.80
CA GLN A 3 19.70 5.88 -1.54
C GLN A 3 18.23 6.02 -1.16
N ARG A 4 17.54 4.88 -1.13
CA ARG A 4 16.18 4.77 -0.63
C ARG A 4 16.24 4.25 0.81
N LEU A 5 15.22 4.57 1.58
CA LEU A 5 15.08 4.04 2.93
C LEU A 5 14.79 2.54 2.86
N ASP A 6 15.29 1.79 3.84
CA ASP A 6 14.86 0.42 4.04
C ASP A 6 13.38 0.40 4.47
N ILE A 7 12.61 -0.55 3.94
CA ILE A 7 11.22 -0.75 4.33
C ILE A 7 11.23 -1.70 5.54
N PRO A 8 10.72 -1.27 6.71
CA PRO A 8 10.64 -2.13 7.89
C PRO A 8 9.77 -3.37 7.64
N SER A 9 10.09 -4.48 8.31
CA SER A 9 9.40 -5.77 8.13
C SER A 9 7.97 -5.81 8.67
N ASP A 10 7.61 -4.86 9.54
CA ASP A 10 6.29 -4.69 10.14
C ASP A 10 5.35 -3.82 9.30
N VAL A 11 5.82 -3.25 8.20
CA VAL A 11 4.98 -2.53 7.24
C VAL A 11 4.06 -3.51 6.53
N ASP A 12 2.77 -3.15 6.43
CA ASP A 12 1.77 -3.93 5.68
C ASP A 12 2.28 -4.26 4.26
N PRO A 13 2.21 -5.52 3.83
CA PRO A 13 2.68 -5.93 2.51
C PRO A 13 2.09 -5.12 1.34
N GLN A 14 0.85 -4.60 1.49
CA GLN A 14 0.23 -3.76 0.48
C GLN A 14 0.93 -2.39 0.37
N TRP A 15 1.32 -1.79 1.50
CA TRP A 15 2.13 -0.56 1.51
C TRP A 15 3.52 -0.82 0.95
N THR A 16 4.17 -1.92 1.36
CA THR A 16 5.48 -2.34 0.84
C THR A 16 5.46 -2.46 -0.68
N SER A 17 4.43 -3.11 -1.24
CA SER A 17 4.28 -3.27 -2.69
C SER A 17 4.17 -1.94 -3.43
N ILE A 18 3.39 -0.99 -2.91
CA ILE A 18 3.24 0.34 -3.50
C ILE A 18 4.58 1.09 -3.48
N ILE A 19 5.25 1.11 -2.31
CA ILE A 19 6.53 1.79 -2.13
C ILE A 19 7.56 1.24 -3.11
N GLN A 20 7.72 -0.09 -3.17
CA GLN A 20 8.68 -0.75 -4.07
C GLN A 20 8.42 -0.43 -5.55
N ARG A 21 7.16 -0.43 -6.00
CA ARG A 21 6.81 -0.09 -7.38
C ARG A 21 7.10 1.38 -7.73
N CYS A 22 6.78 2.31 -6.84
CA CYS A 22 7.14 3.72 -7.01
C CYS A 22 8.67 3.91 -7.01
N TRP A 23 9.35 3.03 -6.31
CA TRP A 23 10.79 2.90 -6.25
C TRP A 23 11.35 1.98 -7.35
N GLU A 24 10.71 1.83 -8.50
CA GLU A 24 11.40 1.13 -9.58
C GLU A 24 12.63 1.91 -10.08
N SER A 25 13.69 1.17 -10.37
CA SER A 25 14.94 1.77 -10.87
C SER A 25 14.73 2.31 -12.28
N ASP A 26 14.05 1.51 -13.11
CA ASP A 26 13.58 1.93 -14.42
C ASP A 26 12.36 2.86 -14.27
N PRO A 27 12.44 4.14 -14.70
CA PRO A 27 11.30 5.05 -14.67
C PRO A 27 10.07 4.55 -15.43
N GLN A 28 10.24 3.71 -16.46
CA GLN A 28 9.13 3.18 -17.25
C GLN A 28 8.33 2.11 -16.50
N GLN A 29 8.92 1.47 -15.48
CA GLN A 29 8.25 0.48 -14.63
C GLN A 29 7.49 1.11 -13.46
N ARG A 30 7.69 2.41 -13.22
CA ARG A 30 6.97 3.12 -12.16
C ARG A 30 5.50 3.27 -12.54
N PRO A 31 4.58 3.12 -11.59
CA PRO A 31 3.17 3.34 -11.87
C PRO A 31 2.94 4.79 -12.27
N SER A 32 2.02 4.98 -13.21
CA SER A 32 1.40 6.29 -13.43
C SER A 32 0.70 6.77 -12.15
N PHE A 33 0.49 8.08 -12.05
CA PHE A 33 -0.25 8.64 -10.92
C PHE A 33 -1.69 8.09 -10.83
N GLN A 34 -2.30 7.77 -11.98
CA GLN A 34 -3.62 7.15 -12.02
C GLN A 34 -3.60 5.74 -11.42
N GLU A 35 -2.67 4.88 -11.83
CA GLU A 35 -2.52 3.53 -11.27
C GLU A 35 -2.21 3.57 -9.77
N LEU A 36 -1.41 4.55 -9.33
CA LEU A 36 -1.12 4.76 -7.92
C LEU A 36 -2.41 5.15 -7.14
N LEU A 37 -3.20 6.08 -7.67
CA LEU A 37 -4.47 6.48 -7.06
C LEU A 37 -5.46 5.31 -6.95
N GLU A 38 -5.56 4.48 -7.98
CA GLU A 38 -6.43 3.30 -7.99
C GLU A 38 -6.03 2.32 -6.87
N ARG A 39 -4.73 2.03 -6.74
CA ARG A 39 -4.19 1.18 -5.66
C ARG A 39 -4.44 1.75 -4.27
N LEU A 40 -4.24 3.05 -4.08
CA LEU A 40 -4.48 3.72 -2.80
C LEU A 40 -5.96 3.66 -2.40
N ARG A 41 -6.88 3.82 -3.36
CA ARG A 41 -8.33 3.71 -3.12
C ARG A 41 -8.73 2.29 -2.75
N GLU A 42 -8.16 1.28 -3.40
CA GLU A 42 -8.39 -0.13 -3.06
C GLU A 42 -7.91 -0.43 -1.63
N LEU A 43 -6.70 0.01 -1.30
CA LEU A 43 -6.13 -0.14 0.04
C LEU A 43 -6.99 0.53 1.12
N GLN A 44 -7.47 1.75 0.85
CA GLN A 44 -8.40 2.45 1.74
C GLN A 44 -9.69 1.66 1.98
N ARG A 45 -10.26 1.04 0.94
CA ARG A 45 -11.46 0.20 1.07
C ARG A 45 -11.17 -1.04 1.90
N HIS A 46 -10.03 -1.70 1.70
CA HIS A 46 -9.63 -2.86 2.49
C HIS A 46 -9.56 -2.54 3.98
N TYR A 47 -8.91 -1.43 4.35
CA TYR A 47 -8.87 -1.01 5.75
C TYR A 47 -10.24 -0.64 6.32
N ALA A 48 -11.10 0.03 5.54
CA ALA A 48 -12.45 0.36 5.98
C ALA A 48 -13.29 -0.91 6.27
N ILE A 49 -13.15 -1.95 5.44
CA ILE A 49 -13.81 -3.24 5.64
C ILE A 49 -13.24 -3.95 6.86
N GLN A 50 -11.92 -3.99 7.02
CA GLN A 50 -11.27 -4.61 8.18
C GLN A 50 -11.70 -3.96 9.49
N GLN A 51 -11.75 -2.62 9.54
CA GLN A 51 -12.22 -1.89 10.73
C GLN A 51 -13.67 -2.23 11.07
N ARG A 52 -14.54 -2.34 10.06
CA ARG A 52 -15.93 -2.75 10.26
C ARG A 52 -16.01 -4.16 10.83
N ASN A 53 -15.25 -5.10 10.28
CA ASN A 53 -15.25 -6.50 10.73
C ASN A 53 -14.73 -6.61 12.18
N VAL A 54 -13.66 -5.88 12.53
CA VAL A 54 -13.15 -5.83 13.92
C VAL A 54 -14.23 -5.32 14.87
N ARG A 55 -14.96 -4.27 14.48
CA ARG A 55 -16.06 -3.74 15.30
C ARG A 55 -17.19 -4.75 15.48
N SER A 56 -17.60 -5.43 14.41
CA SER A 56 -18.66 -6.44 14.50
C SER A 56 -18.26 -7.65 15.36
N ASN A 57 -17.00 -8.06 15.34
CA ASN A 57 -16.50 -9.16 16.17
C ASN A 57 -16.40 -8.83 17.68
N ILE A 58 -16.43 -7.55 18.07
CA ILE A 58 -16.43 -7.13 19.48
C ILE A 58 -17.87 -7.06 20.03
N GLU A 59 -18.85 -6.93 19.14
CA GLU A 59 -20.28 -6.80 19.48
C GLU A 59 -21.01 -8.16 19.49
N GLU A 60 -20.28 -9.28 19.31
CA GLU A 60 -20.75 -10.69 19.38
C GLU A 60 -20.16 -11.40 20.62
#